data_AF-A0A2D9K9E6-F1
#
_entry.id   AF-A0A2D9K9E6-F1
#
_cell.length_a   1.000
_cell.length_b   1.000
_cell.length_c   1.000
_cell.angle_alpha   90.00
_cell.angle_beta   90.00
_cell.angle_gamma   90.00
#
_symmetry.space_group_name_H-M   'P 1'
#
loop_
_entity.id
_entity.type
_entity.pdbx_description
1 polymer ?
#
loop_
_entity_poly.entity_id
_entity_poly.type
_entity_poly.pdbx_seq_one_letter_code
_entity_poly.pdbx_strand_id
1 'polypeptide(L)'
;MDYLAKVKEYQPDADEERVKRLEQRLRLVLSKRDTAAVSAGDPKEVERAAAWVQKACSVSAEAAREAIDGVLEQMKGDRMKSRLVV
;
A
#
# COMPACT_ATOMS: atom_id res chain seq x y z
N MET A 1 -1.46 0.04 -15.21
CA MET A 1 -0.26 -0.42 -14.48
C MET A 1 -0.49 -1.88 -14.16
N ASP A 2 0.47 -2.76 -14.41
CA ASP A 2 0.36 -4.14 -13.92
C ASP A 2 0.71 -4.14 -12.43
N TYR A 3 -0.32 -4.20 -11.60
CA TYR A 3 -0.17 -4.14 -10.15
C TYR A 3 0.47 -5.40 -9.58
N LEU A 4 0.15 -6.57 -10.15
CA LEU A 4 0.74 -7.83 -9.70
C LEU A 4 2.24 -7.85 -9.96
N ALA A 5 2.67 -7.44 -11.16
CA ALA A 5 4.08 -7.33 -11.50
C ALA A 5 4.81 -6.39 -10.52
N LYS A 6 4.23 -5.22 -10.23
CA LYS A 6 4.85 -4.27 -9.31
C LYS A 6 4.90 -4.77 -7.87
N VAL A 7 3.86 -5.45 -7.37
CA VAL A 7 3.87 -6.06 -6.04
C VAL A 7 4.96 -7.14 -5.96
N LYS A 8 5.13 -7.94 -7.01
CA LYS A 8 6.14 -9.00 -7.06
C LYS A 8 7.59 -8.50 -7.06
N GLU A 9 7.84 -7.22 -7.36
CA GLU A 9 9.16 -6.60 -7.17
C GLU A 9 9.57 -6.57 -5.69
N TYR A 10 8.61 -6.48 -4.76
CA TYR A 10 8.84 -6.41 -3.31
C TYR A 10 8.45 -7.70 -2.58
N GLN A 11 7.47 -8.44 -3.10
CA GLN A 11 6.98 -9.70 -2.56
C GLN A 11 6.80 -10.72 -3.69
N PRO A 12 7.86 -11.47 -4.07
CA PRO A 12 7.83 -12.39 -5.21
C PRO A 12 6.71 -13.45 -5.15
N ASP A 13 6.40 -13.93 -3.95
CA ASP A 13 5.36 -14.93 -3.68
C ASP A 13 3.96 -14.33 -3.53
N ALA A 14 3.73 -13.10 -4.01
CA ALA A 14 2.43 -12.45 -3.92
C ALA A 14 1.34 -13.22 -4.67
N ASP A 15 0.24 -13.48 -3.94
CA ASP A 15 -0.96 -14.14 -4.42
C ASP A 15 -1.77 -13.22 -5.35
N GLU A 16 -1.91 -13.64 -6.61
CA GLU A 16 -2.62 -12.88 -7.64
C GLU A 16 -4.09 -12.59 -7.29
N GLU A 17 -4.79 -13.54 -6.69
CA GLU A 17 -6.20 -13.32 -6.34
C GLU A 17 -6.34 -12.28 -5.22
N ARG A 18 -5.41 -12.26 -4.26
CA ARG A 18 -5.39 -11.24 -3.21
C ARG A 18 -5.15 -9.85 -3.81
N VAL A 19 -4.19 -9.74 -4.72
CA VAL A 19 -3.89 -8.48 -5.42
C VAL A 19 -5.11 -8.01 -6.22
N LYS A 20 -5.78 -8.90 -6.95
CA LYS A 20 -6.99 -8.58 -7.72
C LYS A 20 -8.16 -8.14 -6.85
N ARG A 21 -8.39 -8.80 -5.71
CA ARG A 21 -9.41 -8.38 -4.73
C ARG A 21 -9.08 -7.00 -4.14
N LEU A 22 -7.81 -6.73 -3.88
CA LEU A 22 -7.35 -5.43 -3.39
C LEU A 22 -7.54 -4.33 -4.44
N GLU A 23 -7.22 -4.60 -5.71
CA GLU A 23 -7.46 -3.69 -6.83
C GLU A 23 -8.94 -3.31 -6.95
N GLN A 24 -9.84 -4.30 -6.85
CA GLN A 24 -11.28 -4.05 -6.85
C GLN A 24 -11.72 -3.16 -5.68
N ARG A 25 -11.20 -3.42 -4.48
CA ARG A 25 -11.51 -2.63 -3.28
C ARG A 25 -11.00 -1.19 -3.38
N LEU A 26 -9.86 -0.99 -4.01
CA LEU A 26 -9.22 0.33 -4.15
C LEU A 26 -9.54 1.03 -5.48
N ARG A 27 -10.38 0.46 -6.34
CA ARG A 27 -10.65 0.96 -7.71
C ARG A 27 -10.96 2.46 -7.79
N LEU A 28 -11.78 2.99 -6.88
CA LEU A 28 -12.14 4.42 -6.87
C LEU A 28 -11.01 5.32 -6.38
N VAL A 29 -10.13 4.80 -5.52
CA VAL A 29 -8.95 5.51 -5.02
C VAL A 29 -7.84 5.51 -6.07
N LEU A 30 -7.71 4.41 -6.81
CA LEU A 30 -6.72 4.26 -7.88
C LEU A 30 -7.10 5.01 -9.16
N SER A 31 -8.38 5.35 -9.36
CA SER A 31 -8.84 6.06 -10.56
C SER A 31 -8.40 7.53 -10.62
N LYS A 32 -8.00 8.12 -9.48
CA LYS A 32 -7.47 9.48 -9.41
C LYS A 32 -6.00 9.47 -9.03
N ARG A 33 -5.18 10.19 -9.80
CA ARG A 33 -3.72 10.17 -9.67
C ARG A 33 -3.22 10.68 -8.32
N ASP A 34 -3.87 11.72 -7.79
CA ASP A 34 -3.58 12.32 -6.49
C ASP A 34 -3.86 11.38 -5.32
N THR A 35 -4.91 10.57 -5.43
CA THR A 35 -5.25 9.58 -4.41
C THR A 35 -4.62 8.21 -4.66
N ALA A 36 -3.94 7.96 -5.78
CA ALA A 36 -3.40 6.64 -6.09
C ALA A 36 -2.07 6.31 -5.37
N ALA A 37 -1.45 7.26 -4.67
CA ALA A 37 -0.15 7.09 -4.01
C ALA A 37 -0.18 7.44 -2.51
N VAL A 38 0.75 6.84 -1.76
CA VAL A 38 1.07 7.15 -0.37
C VAL A 38 2.27 8.10 -0.33
N SER A 39 2.13 9.23 0.37
CA SER A 39 3.22 10.17 0.59
C SER A 39 3.98 9.80 1.86
N ALA A 40 5.17 9.19 1.70
CA ALA A 40 6.01 8.80 2.83
C ALA A 40 6.47 9.99 3.69
N GLY A 41 6.57 11.18 3.11
CA GLY A 41 6.99 12.40 3.81
C GLY A 41 5.86 13.15 4.52
N ASP A 42 4.60 12.70 4.39
CA ASP A 42 3.47 13.29 5.11
C ASP A 42 3.05 12.37 6.27
N PRO A 43 3.37 12.71 7.54
CA PRO A 43 3.04 11.88 8.69
C PRO A 43 1.54 11.53 8.79
N LYS A 44 0.65 12.45 8.39
CA LYS A 44 -0.80 12.22 8.43
C LYS A 44 -1.24 11.21 7.39
N GLU A 45 -0.57 11.20 6.25
CA GLU A 45 -0.82 10.24 5.18
C GLU A 45 -0.36 8.84 5.60
N VAL A 46 0.80 8.73 6.25
CA VAL A 46 1.30 7.47 6.81
C VAL A 46 0.37 6.94 7.92
N GLU A 47 -0.08 7.80 8.84
CA GLU A 47 -1.06 7.43 9.87
C GLU A 47 -2.38 6.92 9.26
N ARG A 48 -2.86 7.56 8.19
CA ARG A 48 -4.09 7.13 7.51
C ARG A 48 -3.92 5.79 6.81
N ALA A 49 -2.78 5.55 6.18
CA ALA A 49 -2.45 4.26 5.59
C ALA A 49 -2.39 3.15 6.66
N ALA A 50 -1.72 3.40 7.79
CA ALA A 50 -1.64 2.48 8.91
C ALA A 50 -3.03 2.19 9.51
N ALA A 51 -3.85 3.21 9.73
CA ALA A 51 -5.22 3.01 10.22
C ALA A 51 -6.09 2.18 9.26
N TRP A 52 -5.88 2.34 7.94
CA TRP A 52 -6.56 1.51 6.95
C TRP A 52 -6.09 0.05 7.02
N VAL A 53 -4.79 -0.21 7.11
CA VAL A 53 -4.22 -1.56 7.25
C VAL A 53 -4.70 -2.21 8.54
N GLN A 54 -4.70 -1.47 9.65
CA GLN A 54 -5.22 -1.92 10.93
C GLN A 54 -6.65 -2.46 10.78
N LYS A 55 -7.54 -1.69 10.12
CA LYS A 55 -8.93 -2.08 9.89
C LYS A 55 -9.07 -3.21 8.87
N ALA A 56 -8.29 -3.17 7.79
CA ALA A 56 -8.41 -4.12 6.69
C ALA A 56 -7.89 -5.52 7.05
N CYS A 57 -6.85 -5.59 7.89
CA CYS A 57 -6.19 -6.82 8.30
C CYS A 57 -6.53 -7.23 9.74
N SER A 58 -7.29 -6.41 10.48
CA SER A 58 -7.67 -6.66 11.89
C SER A 58 -6.46 -6.89 12.81
N VAL A 59 -5.42 -6.08 12.64
CA VAL A 59 -4.18 -6.11 13.44
C VAL A 59 -4.13 -4.96 14.44
N SER A 60 -3.15 -4.95 15.35
CA SER A 60 -2.93 -3.80 16.26
C SER A 60 -2.48 -2.55 15.49
N ALA A 61 -2.65 -1.38 16.10
CA ALA A 61 -2.21 -0.12 15.52
C ALA A 61 -0.68 -0.09 15.34
N GLU A 62 0.05 -0.65 16.30
CA GLU A 62 1.50 -0.78 16.29
C GLU A 62 1.97 -1.65 15.14
N ALA A 63 1.37 -2.84 14.96
CA ALA A 63 1.74 -3.75 13.86
C ALA A 63 1.40 -3.16 12.49
N ALA A 64 0.27 -2.46 12.37
CA ALA A 64 -0.09 -1.77 11.13
C ALA A 64 0.89 -0.64 10.80
N ARG A 65 1.35 0.11 11.82
CA ARG A 65 2.31 1.19 11.65
C ARG A 65 3.69 0.65 11.25
N GLU A 66 4.17 -0.36 11.95
CA GLU A 66 5.44 -1.04 11.65
C GLU A 66 5.46 -1.61 10.23
N ALA A 67 4.37 -2.24 9.80
CA ALA A 67 4.24 -2.76 8.44
C ALA A 67 4.34 -1.65 7.39
N ILE A 68 3.61 -0.54 7.56
CA ILE A 68 3.67 0.59 6.65
C ILE A 68 5.06 1.20 6.61
N ASP A 69 5.67 1.46 7.76
CA ASP A 69 7.01 2.06 7.82
C ASP A 69 8.06 1.15 7.14
N GLY A 70 7.96 -0.17 7.32
CA GLY A 70 8.81 -1.16 6.65
C GLY A 70 8.68 -1.14 5.12
N VAL A 71 7.45 -1.10 4.59
CA VAL A 71 7.22 -1.02 3.14
C VAL A 71 7.67 0.32 2.57
N LEU A 72 7.44 1.43 3.26
CA LEU A 72 7.89 2.76 2.81
C LEU A 72 9.42 2.86 2.74
N GLU A 73 10.14 2.21 3.66
CA GLU A 73 11.61 2.10 3.63
C GLU A 73 12.08 1.24 2.45
N GLN A 74 11.44 0.09 2.19
CA GLN A 74 11.72 -0.73 1.01
C GLN A 74 11.51 0.05 -0.30
N MET A 75 10.48 0.89 -0.35
CA MET A 75 10.13 1.71 -1.51
C MET A 75 10.79 3.10 -1.52
N LYS A 76 11.83 3.36 -0.70
CA LYS A 76 12.41 4.72 -0.60
C LYS A 76 12.94 5.29 -1.92
N GLY A 77 13.40 4.42 -2.83
CA GLY A 77 13.85 4.80 -4.17
C GLY A 77 12.72 5.15 -5.15
N ASP A 78 11.49 4.77 -4.83
CA ASP A 78 10.35 4.98 -5.71
C ASP A 78 9.79 6.39 -5.54
N ARG A 79 9.74 7.13 -6.66
CA ARG A 79 9.16 8.47 -6.73
C ARG A 79 7.64 8.45 -6.47
N MET A 80 6.96 7.38 -6.85
CA MET A 80 5.51 7.23 -6.67
C MET A 80 5.23 5.87 -6.02
N LYS A 81 4.83 5.89 -4.76
CA LYS A 81 4.51 4.70 -3.97
C LYS A 81 3.02 4.42 -4.10
N SER A 82 2.62 3.54 -5.00
CA SER A 82 1.19 3.26 -5.25
C SER A 82 0.53 2.69 -3.99
N ARG A 83 -0.68 3.17 -3.64
CA ARG A 83 -1.49 2.67 -2.51
C ARG A 83 -1.87 1.20 -2.56
N LEU A 84 -1.76 0.56 -3.72
CA LEU A 84 -2.01 -0.87 -3.84
C LEU A 84 -0.75 -1.68 -3.52
N VAL A 85 0.41 -1.14 -3.90
CA VAL A 85 1.72 -1.78 -3.71
C VAL A 85 2.20 -1.59 -2.27
N VAL A 86 1.90 -0.42 -1.68
CA VAL A 86 2.01 -0.14 -0.24
C VAL A 86 0.85 -0.80 0.49
#